data_AF-A0A931YWC0-F1
#
_entry.id   AF-A0A931YWC0-F1
#
_cell.length_a   1.000
_cell.length_b   1.000
_cell.length_c   1.000
_cell.angle_alpha   90.00
_cell.angle_beta   90.00
_cell.angle_gamma   90.00
#
_symmetry.space_group_name_H-M   'P 1'
#
loop_
_entity.id
_entity.type
_entity.pdbx_description
1 polymer ?
#
loop_
_entity_poly.entity_id
_entity_poly.type
_entity_poly.pdbx_seq_one_letter_code
_entity_poly.pdbx_strand_id
1 'polypeptide(L)'
;MQAEQALDLVLDLARRNGQTIKKAAIVGDNTAATVFFFKPLREKLLKAKGIEVVVDDIWTPPLADATAIVQKLRTTQPDIVFYGATNFPDSIPRGSSRPST
;
A
#
# COMPACT_ATOMS: atom_id res chain seq x y z
N MET A 1 19.67 -1.74 -6.44
CA MET A 1 19.83 -0.44 -7.16
C MET A 1 18.50 0.07 -7.71
N GLN A 2 17.72 -0.70 -8.47
CA GLN A 2 16.50 -0.19 -9.13
C GLN A 2 15.40 0.30 -8.17
N ALA A 3 15.10 -0.42 -7.07
CA ALA A 3 14.08 0.00 -6.10
C ALA A 3 14.45 1.28 -5.33
N GLU A 4 15.74 1.51 -5.10
CA GLU A 4 16.27 2.71 -4.44
C GLU A 4 16.14 3.92 -5.37
N GLN A 5 16.55 3.76 -6.64
CA GLN A 5 16.39 4.80 -7.66
C GLN A 5 14.91 5.18 -7.87
N ALA A 6 14.03 4.18 -7.89
CA ALA A 6 12.59 4.42 -8.00
C ALA A 6 12.06 5.22 -6.80
N LEU A 7 12.45 4.86 -5.57
CA LEU A 7 12.08 5.60 -4.38
C LEU A 7 12.60 7.04 -4.42
N ASP A 8 13.85 7.24 -4.84
CA ASP A 8 14.44 8.58 -4.96
C ASP A 8 13.70 9.46 -5.97
N LEU A 9 13.32 8.90 -7.12
CA LEU A 9 12.50 9.61 -8.11
C LEU A 9 11.15 10.04 -7.54
N VAL A 10 10.49 9.17 -6.75
CA VAL A 10 9.22 9.50 -6.10
C VAL A 10 9.39 10.59 -5.05
N LEU A 11 10.45 10.52 -4.23
CA LEU A 11 10.75 11.54 -3.22
C LEU A 11 11.08 12.89 -3.85
N ASP A 12 11.85 12.89 -4.95
CA ASP A 12 12.19 14.11 -5.66
C ASP A 12 10.97 14.71 -6.37
N LEU A 13 10.08 13.88 -6.92
CA LEU A 13 8.81 14.35 -7.48
C LEU A 13 7.93 14.99 -6.40
N ALA A 14 7.82 14.37 -5.22
CA ALA A 14 7.07 14.95 -4.10
C ALA A 14 7.64 16.30 -3.68
N ARG A 15 8.97 16.39 -3.51
CA ARG A 15 9.67 17.64 -3.14
C ARG A 15 9.44 18.76 -4.14
N ARG A 16 9.50 18.46 -5.45
CA ARG A 16 9.24 19.45 -6.52
C ARG A 16 7.81 20.00 -6.48
N ASN A 17 6.86 19.25 -5.93
CA ASN A 17 5.48 19.67 -5.73
C ASN A 17 5.22 20.22 -4.31
N GLY A 18 6.27 20.55 -3.55
CA GLY A 18 6.14 21.11 -2.20
C GLY A 18 5.68 20.10 -1.13
N GLN A 19 5.67 18.80 -1.45
CA GLN A 19 5.31 17.74 -0.51
C GLN A 19 6.57 17.08 0.07
N THR A 20 6.55 16.79 1.37
CA THR A 20 7.63 16.06 2.04
C THR A 20 7.09 14.75 2.57
N ILE A 21 7.56 13.64 2.03
CA ILE A 21 7.18 12.29 2.47
C ILE A 21 7.96 11.95 3.74
N LYS A 22 7.25 11.77 4.85
CA LYS A 22 7.80 11.36 6.15
C LYS A 22 7.15 10.08 6.68
N LYS A 23 5.90 9.80 6.27
CA LYS A 23 5.12 8.64 6.68
C LYS A 23 4.77 7.78 5.47
N ALA A 24 5.06 6.50 5.56
CA ALA A 24 4.68 5.51 4.58
C ALA A 24 3.71 4.49 5.19
N ALA A 25 2.80 3.99 4.35
CA ALA A 25 2.05 2.78 4.62
C ALA A 25 2.46 1.69 3.65
N ILE A 26 2.52 0.46 4.13
CA ILE A 26 2.72 -0.74 3.33
C ILE A 26 1.50 -1.61 3.53
N VAL A 27 0.81 -1.93 2.44
CA VAL A 27 -0.37 -2.78 2.47
C VAL A 27 -0.29 -3.79 1.34
N GLY A 28 -0.38 -5.07 1.64
CA GLY A 28 -0.36 -6.08 0.59
C GLY A 28 -0.78 -7.47 1.00
N ASP A 29 -0.83 -8.38 0.04
CA ASP A 29 -1.04 -9.80 0.33
C ASP A 29 0.23 -10.50 0.85
N ASN A 30 0.04 -11.68 1.43
CA ASN A 30 1.12 -12.52 1.95
C ASN A 30 1.76 -13.44 0.90
N THR A 31 1.53 -13.20 -0.40
CA THR A 31 2.16 -14.02 -1.44
C THR A 31 3.66 -13.75 -1.54
N ALA A 32 4.40 -14.73 -2.07
CA ALA A 32 5.85 -14.63 -2.18
C ALA A 32 6.32 -13.40 -2.97
N ALA A 33 5.59 -13.02 -4.02
CA ALA A 33 5.91 -11.85 -4.84
C ALA A 33 5.83 -10.55 -4.02
N THR A 34 4.72 -10.34 -3.31
CA THR A 34 4.50 -9.15 -2.49
C THR A 34 5.49 -9.08 -1.32
N VAL A 35 5.70 -10.19 -0.62
CA VAL A 35 6.63 -10.27 0.51
C VAL A 35 8.06 -9.97 0.06
N PHE A 36 8.48 -10.53 -1.08
CA PHE A 36 9.80 -10.27 -1.66
C PHE A 36 10.01 -8.79 -2.00
N PHE A 37 8.97 -8.13 -2.53
CA PHE A 37 9.03 -6.71 -2.87
C PHE A 37 9.07 -5.80 -1.63
N PHE A 38 8.28 -6.11 -0.60
CA PHE A 38 8.16 -5.26 0.58
C PHE A 38 9.30 -5.39 1.60
N LYS A 39 9.94 -6.56 1.69
CA LYS A 39 11.06 -6.77 2.62
C LYS A 39 12.17 -5.70 2.51
N PRO A 40 12.75 -5.40 1.33
CA PRO A 40 13.78 -4.37 1.21
C PRO A 40 13.25 -2.94 1.48
N LEU A 41 11.97 -2.67 1.21
CA LEU A 41 11.35 -1.37 1.53
C LEU A 41 11.29 -1.13 3.03
N ARG A 42 10.79 -2.12 3.79
CA ARG A 42 10.67 -2.07 5.26
C ARG A 42 12.01 -1.99 5.95
N GLU A 43 12.91 -2.91 5.62
CA GLU A 43 14.12 -3.15 6.41
C GLU A 43 15.24 -2.17 6.09
N LYS A 44 15.25 -1.61 4.87
CA LYS A 44 16.39 -0.81 4.36
C LYS A 44 15.96 0.54 3.82
N LEU A 45 15.16 0.55 2.75
CA LEU A 45 15.01 1.76 1.93
C LEU A 45 14.27 2.89 2.66
N LEU A 46 13.10 2.62 3.24
CA LEU A 46 12.31 3.65 3.91
C LEU A 46 13.03 4.17 5.15
N LYS A 47 13.61 3.26 5.94
CA LYS A 47 14.40 3.60 7.14
C LYS A 47 15.63 4.44 6.78
N ALA A 48 16.35 4.10 5.71
CA ALA A 48 17.52 4.87 5.26
C ALA A 48 17.18 6.30 4.80
N LYS A 49 15.96 6.52 4.33
CA LYS A 49 15.46 7.84 3.93
C LYS A 49 14.75 8.60 5.06
N GLY A 50 14.72 8.04 6.28
CA GLY A 50 14.07 8.64 7.44
C GLY A 50 12.54 8.65 7.38
N ILE A 51 11.95 7.74 6.59
CA ILE A 51 10.50 7.62 6.42
C ILE A 51 9.99 6.58 7.43
N GLU A 52 9.04 6.99 8.25
CA GLU A 52 8.38 6.15 9.24
C GLU A 52 7.30 5.28 8.57
N VAL A 53 7.31 3.97 8.82
CA VAL A 53 6.22 3.09 8.40
C VAL A 53 5.13 3.12 9.47
N VAL A 54 4.03 3.84 9.19
CA VAL A 54 2.91 4.04 10.14
C VAL A 54 1.82 2.98 10.00
N VAL A 55 1.78 2.28 8.88
CA VAL A 55 0.91 1.12 8.64
C VAL A 55 1.72 0.06 7.93
N ASP A 56 1.68 -1.17 8.45
CA ASP A 56 2.22 -2.36 7.80
C ASP A 56 1.19 -3.48 7.95
N ASP A 57 0.27 -3.54 6.99
CA ASP A 57 -0.84 -4.50 7.00
C ASP A 57 -0.64 -5.52 5.89
N ILE A 58 -0.64 -6.79 6.26
CA ILE A 58 -0.62 -7.91 5.32
C ILE A 58 -1.90 -8.71 5.45
N TRP A 59 -2.55 -9.03 4.33
CA TRP A 59 -3.71 -9.91 4.31
C TRP A 59 -3.40 -11.25 3.62
N THR A 60 -4.21 -12.26 3.95
CA THR A 60 -4.22 -13.53 3.21
C THR A 60 -5.32 -13.47 2.16
N PRO A 61 -5.04 -13.69 0.86
CA PRO A 61 -6.08 -13.70 -0.17
C PRO A 61 -7.14 -14.80 0.06
N PRO A 62 -8.41 -14.56 -0.32
CA PRO A 62 -8.96 -13.31 -0.85
C PRO A 62 -9.24 -12.29 0.26
N LEU A 63 -9.09 -11.01 -0.04
CA LEU A 63 -9.53 -9.94 0.85
C LEU A 63 -11.05 -9.77 0.74
N ALA A 64 -11.79 -10.17 1.78
CA ALA A 64 -13.25 -10.06 1.79
C ALA A 64 -13.76 -8.64 2.05
N ASP A 65 -13.08 -7.90 2.93
CA ASP A 65 -13.43 -6.52 3.30
C ASP A 65 -12.16 -5.72 3.62
N ALA A 66 -11.98 -4.59 2.93
CA ALA A 66 -10.83 -3.69 3.12
C ALA A 66 -11.08 -2.59 4.18
N THR A 67 -12.27 -2.53 4.80
CA THR A 67 -12.69 -1.44 5.69
C THR A 67 -11.67 -1.18 6.79
N ALA A 68 -11.20 -2.21 7.49
CA ALA A 68 -10.22 -2.04 8.57
C ALA A 68 -8.90 -1.42 8.09
N ILE A 69 -8.41 -1.86 6.92
CA ILE A 69 -7.19 -1.33 6.30
C ILE A 69 -7.40 0.14 5.94
N VAL A 70 -8.51 0.47 5.28
CA VAL A 70 -8.84 1.84 4.88
C VAL A 70 -8.99 2.74 6.10
N GLN A 71 -9.64 2.28 7.17
CA GLN A 71 -9.76 3.07 8.40
C GLN A 71 -8.38 3.35 9.00
N LYS A 72 -7.47 2.38 9.06
CA LYS A 72 -6.09 2.62 9.53
C LYS A 72 -5.33 3.62 8.66
N LEU A 73 -5.47 3.54 7.33
CA LEU A 73 -4.85 4.52 6.43
C LEU A 73 -5.40 5.93 6.67
N ARG A 74 -6.72 6.05 6.87
CA ARG A 74 -7.37 7.34 7.18
C ARG A 74 -6.93 7.91 8.51
N THR A 75 -6.77 7.09 9.54
CA THR A 75 -6.38 7.56 10.88
C THR A 75 -4.91 7.93 10.97
N THR A 76 -4.03 7.19 10.30
CA THR A 76 -2.58 7.40 10.35
C THR A 76 -2.08 8.47 9.37
N GLN A 77 -2.85 8.77 8.32
CA GLN A 77 -2.55 9.75 7.28
C GLN A 77 -1.11 9.60 6.74
N PRO A 78 -0.79 8.47 6.09
CA PRO A 78 0.50 8.30 5.44
C PRO A 78 0.63 9.24 4.23
N ASP A 79 1.84 9.73 3.97
CA ASP A 79 2.13 10.58 2.79
C ASP A 79 2.25 9.74 1.51
N ILE A 80 2.60 8.46 1.64
CA ILE A 80 2.72 7.49 0.55
C ILE A 80 2.20 6.12 0.97
N VAL A 81 1.54 5.42 0.05
CA VAL A 81 1.08 4.04 0.25
C VAL A 81 1.74 3.13 -0.78
N PHE A 82 2.50 2.15 -0.31
CA PHE A 82 2.99 1.04 -1.12
C PHE A 82 1.94 -0.08 -1.07
N TYR A 83 1.26 -0.29 -2.18
CA TYR A 83 0.22 -1.29 -2.31
C TYR A 83 0.71 -2.47 -3.16
N GLY A 84 0.47 -3.69 -2.70
CA GLY A 84 0.88 -4.93 -3.38
C GLY A 84 -0.20 -6.00 -3.31
N ALA A 85 -0.91 -6.25 -4.40
CA ALA A 85 -1.87 -7.33 -4.52
C ALA A 85 -1.61 -8.14 -5.79
N THR A 86 -1.63 -9.45 -5.65
CA THR A 86 -1.47 -10.42 -6.74
C THR A 86 -2.80 -10.95 -7.25
N ASN A 87 -3.88 -10.76 -6.48
CA ASN A 87 -5.23 -11.07 -6.90
C ASN A 87 -6.09 -9.81 -6.84
N PHE A 88 -6.54 -9.36 -8.01
CA PHE A 88 -7.62 -8.40 -8.14
C PHE A 88 -8.86 -9.20 -8.55
N PRO A 89 -9.73 -9.60 -7.62
CA PRO A 89 -10.99 -10.21 -8.04
C PRO A 89 -11.80 -9.17 -8.81
N ASP A 90 -11.81 -9.29 -10.15
CA ASP A 90 -12.74 -8.58 -11.03
C ASP A 90 -14.12 -9.22 -10.88
N SER A 91 -14.76 -8.96 -9.76
CA SER A 91 -16.12 -9.39 -9.50
C SER A 91 -16.89 -8.21 -8.97
N ILE A 92 -17.52 -7.46 -9.88
CA ILE A 92 -18.69 -6.67 -9.54
C ILE A 92 -19.68 -7.66 -8.92
N PRO A 93 -20.06 -7.53 -7.63
CA PRO A 93 -21.15 -8.32 -7.10
C PRO A 93 -22.37 -7.98 -7.95
N ARG A 94 -22.86 -8.94 -8.74
CA ARG A 94 -24.11 -8.76 -9.47
C ARG A 94 -25.14 -8.38 -8.42
N GLY A 95 -25.61 -7.13 -8.50
CA GLY A 95 -26.62 -6.60 -7.60
C GLY A 95 -27.75 -7.60 -7.50
N SER A 96 -28.14 -7.89 -6.26
CA SER A 96 -29.34 -8.63 -5.94
C SER A 96 -30.46 -8.18 -6.85
N SER A 97 -31.05 -9.14 -7.56
CA SER A 97 -32.25 -8.92 -8.36
C SER A 97 -33.30 -8.30 -7.45
N ARG A 98 -33.57 -7.01 -7.64
CA ARG A 98 -34.66 -6.30 -6.97
C ARG A 98 -35.95 -7.07 -7.31
N PRO A 99 -36.75 -7.52 -6.33
CA PRO A 99 -37.98 -8.23 -6.64
C PRO A 99 -38.92 -7.28 -7.40
N SER A 100 -39.42 -7.74 -8.54
CA SER A 100 -40.46 -7.07 -9.30
C SER A 100 -41.76 -7.10 -8.48
N THR A 101 -42.26 -5.91 -8.16
CA THR A 101 -43.63 -5.68 -7.68
C THR A 101 -44.66 -6.24 -8.63
#